data_AF-A0A6P2A206-F1
#
_entry.id   AF-A0A6P2A206-F1
#
_cell.length_a   1.000
_cell.length_b   1.000
_cell.length_c   1.000
_cell.angle_alpha   90.00
_cell.angle_beta   90.00
_cell.angle_gamma   90.00
#
_symmetry.space_group_name_H-M   'P 1'
#
loop_
_entity.id
_entity.type
_entity.pdbx_description
1 polymer ?
#
loop_
_entity_poly.entity_id
_entity_poly.type
_entity_poly.pdbx_seq_one_letter_code
_entity_poly.pdbx_strand_id
1 'polypeptide(L)'
;MLKINLDTVLWVVHLTREFHAKEEVVFPDYSMDGNDDDWAMQMLADHGNDLTLQELRSGVQGLDRELQVELLALKWLGRGDYEADEWEDALQEAVDNWSPEMMDRLIATPLISEYLLEALNALGIEHEE
;
A
#
# COMPACT_ATOMS: atom_id res chain seq x y z
N MET A 1 -0.24 -18.71 2.45
CA MET A 1 1.21 -18.49 2.73
C MET A 1 1.67 -17.33 1.86
N LEU A 2 2.32 -16.32 2.45
CA LEU A 2 2.78 -15.12 1.76
C LEU A 2 3.85 -15.47 0.71
N LYS A 3 3.64 -15.09 -0.55
CA LYS A 3 4.59 -15.30 -1.66
C LYS A 3 5.50 -14.10 -1.87
N ILE A 4 5.01 -12.89 -1.63
CA ILE A 4 5.83 -11.69 -1.66
C ILE A 4 6.90 -11.80 -0.58
N ASN A 5 8.15 -11.55 -0.96
CA ASN A 5 9.26 -11.60 -0.02
C ASN A 5 9.22 -10.38 0.91
N LEU A 6 9.68 -10.61 2.15
CA LEU A 6 9.75 -9.58 3.18
C LEU A 6 10.51 -8.33 2.71
N ASP A 7 11.65 -8.50 2.03
CA ASP A 7 12.45 -7.37 1.54
C ASP A 7 11.68 -6.45 0.60
N THR A 8 10.76 -6.98 -0.22
CA THR A 8 9.93 -6.15 -1.11
C THR A 8 8.89 -5.37 -0.31
N VAL A 9 8.27 -6.00 0.70
CA VAL A 9 7.32 -5.30 1.58
C VAL A 9 8.03 -4.17 2.33
N LEU A 10 9.21 -4.43 2.89
CA LEU A 10 10.01 -3.42 3.60
C LEU A 10 10.54 -2.33 2.66
N TRP A 11 10.88 -2.67 1.41
CA TRP A 11 11.23 -1.69 0.39
C TRP A 11 10.06 -0.74 0.07
N VAL A 12 8.83 -1.27 -0.05
CA VAL A 12 7.61 -0.45 -0.20
C VAL A 12 7.41 0.46 1.01
N VAL A 13 7.57 -0.07 2.23
CA VAL A 13 7.46 0.70 3.49
C VAL A 13 8.46 1.85 3.50
N HIS A 14 9.73 1.58 3.15
CA HIS A 14 10.80 2.57 3.15
C HIS A 14 10.54 3.71 2.16
N LEU A 15 10.27 3.39 0.89
CA LEU A 15 10.05 4.41 -0.13
C LEU A 15 8.79 5.22 0.12
N THR A 16 7.72 4.57 0.62
CA THR A 16 6.51 5.29 1.02
C THR A 16 6.83 6.31 2.11
N ARG A 17 7.54 5.91 3.17
CA ARG A 17 7.90 6.83 4.27
C ARG A 17 8.78 7.97 3.80
N GLU A 18 9.79 7.67 2.98
CA GLU A 18 10.66 8.69 2.39
C GLU A 18 9.83 9.71 1.58
N PHE A 19 8.89 9.21 0.77
CA PHE A 19 8.01 10.05 -0.01
C PHE A 19 7.06 10.88 0.88
N HIS A 20 6.40 10.27 1.86
CA HIS A 20 5.47 10.94 2.78
C HIS A 20 6.15 11.95 3.72
N ALA A 21 7.45 11.82 3.96
CA ALA A 21 8.21 12.76 4.78
C ALA A 21 8.54 14.08 4.05
N LYS A 22 8.31 14.18 2.73
CA LYS A 22 8.62 15.39 1.94
C LYS A 22 7.61 16.49 2.24
N GLU A 23 8.10 17.72 2.45
CA GLU A 23 7.24 18.88 2.79
C GLU A 23 6.16 19.18 1.74
N GLU A 24 6.41 18.82 0.48
CA GLU A 24 5.47 19.04 -0.62
C GLU A 24 4.27 18.07 -0.55
N VAL A 25 4.42 16.92 0.12
CA VAL A 25 3.38 15.89 0.21
C VAL A 25 2.42 16.26 1.33
N VAL A 26 1.21 16.68 0.93
CA VAL A 26 0.15 17.08 1.85
C VAL A 26 -1.04 16.16 1.68
N PHE A 27 -1.44 15.52 2.77
CA PHE A 27 -2.65 14.70 2.81
C PHE A 27 -3.85 15.57 3.20
N PRO A 28 -5.00 15.42 2.53
CA PRO A 28 -6.22 16.12 2.90
C PRO A 28 -6.68 15.69 4.31
N ASP A 29 -7.27 16.62 5.04
CA ASP A 29 -7.85 16.35 6.36
C ASP A 29 -9.09 15.45 6.14
N TYR A 30 -9.07 14.23 6.67
CA TYR A 30 -10.12 13.21 6.48
C TYR A 30 -11.43 13.61 7.17
N SER A 31 -12.13 14.63 6.67
CA SER A 31 -13.52 14.87 7.04
C SER A 31 -14.42 13.90 6.28
N MET A 32 -15.10 13.02 7.02
CA MET A 32 -15.84 11.83 6.56
C MET A 32 -17.07 12.05 5.62
N ASP A 33 -17.09 13.10 4.79
CA ASP A 33 -18.27 13.43 3.96
C ASP A 33 -17.96 13.58 2.45
N GLY A 34 -16.84 13.03 1.98
CA GLY A 34 -16.48 13.03 0.57
C GLY A 34 -16.24 11.62 0.05
N ASN A 35 -16.91 11.25 -1.04
CA ASN A 35 -16.50 10.13 -1.90
C ASN A 35 -15.19 10.53 -2.60
N ASP A 36 -14.10 10.53 -1.84
CA ASP A 36 -12.87 11.25 -2.19
C ASP A 36 -11.81 10.29 -2.73
N ASP A 37 -12.19 9.32 -3.56
CA ASP A 37 -11.23 8.44 -4.26
C ASP A 37 -10.31 9.23 -5.24
N ASP A 38 -10.67 10.48 -5.57
CA ASP A 38 -9.98 11.33 -6.53
C ASP A 38 -8.71 11.99 -5.97
N TRP A 39 -8.62 12.23 -4.64
CA TRP A 39 -7.45 12.92 -4.08
C TRP A 39 -6.18 12.07 -4.22
N ALA A 40 -6.30 10.74 -4.15
CA ALA A 40 -5.18 9.82 -4.33
C ALA A 40 -4.55 9.99 -5.72
N MET A 41 -5.41 10.05 -6.75
CA MET A 41 -4.97 10.28 -8.12
C MET A 41 -4.40 11.68 -8.32
N GLN A 42 -4.99 12.68 -7.65
CA GLN A 42 -4.52 14.05 -7.71
C GLN A 42 -3.13 14.21 -7.05
N MET A 43 -2.94 13.61 -5.88
CA MET A 43 -1.66 13.54 -5.18
C MET A 43 -0.58 12.91 -6.08
N LEU A 44 -0.87 11.75 -6.69
CA LEU A 44 0.07 11.14 -7.63
C LEU A 44 0.37 12.02 -8.86
N ALA A 45 -0.63 12.75 -9.36
CA ALA A 45 -0.45 13.67 -10.49
C ALA A 45 0.43 14.87 -10.11
N ASP A 46 0.18 15.47 -8.95
CA ASP A 46 0.93 16.64 -8.46
C ASP A 46 2.40 16.30 -8.16
N HIS A 47 2.67 15.05 -7.76
CA HIS A 47 4.01 14.55 -7.45
C HIS A 47 4.64 13.69 -8.55
N GLY A 48 4.09 13.68 -9.77
CA GLY A 48 4.55 12.78 -10.84
C GLY A 48 6.02 12.92 -11.26
N ASN A 49 6.69 14.03 -10.92
CA ASN A 49 8.13 14.25 -11.16
C ASN A 49 9.04 13.84 -9.99
N ASP A 50 8.46 13.41 -8.87
CA ASP A 50 9.21 12.97 -7.70
C ASP A 50 9.87 11.61 -7.96
N LEU A 51 11.19 11.53 -7.80
CA LEU A 51 11.96 10.33 -8.13
C LEU A 51 11.62 9.15 -7.20
N THR A 52 11.37 9.41 -5.91
CA THR A 52 11.01 8.38 -4.92
C THR A 52 9.64 7.80 -5.26
N LEU A 53 8.67 8.65 -5.61
CA LEU A 53 7.35 8.19 -6.06
C LEU A 53 7.42 7.40 -7.37
N GLN A 54 8.21 7.86 -8.34
CA GLN A 54 8.40 7.14 -9.60
C GLN A 54 9.04 5.76 -9.38
N GLU A 55 10.02 5.66 -8.50
CA GLU A 55 10.67 4.40 -8.13
C GLU A 55 9.68 3.45 -7.46
N LEU A 56 8.96 3.93 -6.44
CA LEU A 56 7.93 3.17 -5.74
C LEU A 56 6.88 2.65 -6.71
N ARG A 57 6.31 3.53 -7.54
CA ARG A 57 5.26 3.18 -8.50
C ARG A 57 5.76 2.20 -9.55
N SER A 58 6.95 2.42 -10.11
CA SER A 58 7.51 1.53 -11.12
C SER A 58 7.85 0.15 -10.55
N GLY A 59 8.37 0.08 -9.32
CA GLY A 59 8.68 -1.19 -8.69
C GLY A 59 7.42 -1.98 -8.32
N VAL A 60 6.40 -1.34 -7.74
CA VAL A 60 5.10 -1.98 -7.45
C VAL A 60 4.42 -2.47 -8.73
N GLN A 61 4.41 -1.66 -9.80
CA GLN A 61 3.83 -2.06 -11.10
C GLN A 61 4.65 -3.14 -11.82
N GLY A 62 5.95 -3.22 -11.54
CA GLY A 62 6.84 -4.25 -12.06
C GLY A 62 6.69 -5.61 -11.38
N LEU A 63 5.99 -5.69 -10.24
CA LEU A 63 5.66 -6.95 -9.60
C LEU A 63 4.64 -7.75 -10.41
N ASP A 64 4.74 -9.08 -10.36
CA ASP A 64 3.69 -9.95 -10.89
C ASP A 64 2.35 -9.65 -10.20
N ARG A 65 1.24 -9.79 -10.94
CA ARG A 65 -0.11 -9.50 -10.44
C ARG A 65 -0.41 -10.20 -9.11
N GLU A 66 0.03 -11.45 -8.94
CA GLU A 66 -0.18 -12.20 -7.69
C GLU A 66 0.48 -11.51 -6.49
N LEU A 67 1.67 -10.92 -6.67
CA LEU A 67 2.38 -10.20 -5.61
C LEU A 67 1.74 -8.84 -5.31
N GLN A 68 1.22 -8.16 -6.34
CA GLN A 68 0.44 -6.93 -6.16
C GLN A 68 -0.85 -7.19 -5.37
N VAL A 69 -1.53 -8.30 -5.65
CA VAL A 69 -2.71 -8.75 -4.90
C VAL A 69 -2.35 -9.01 -3.44
N GLU A 70 -1.23 -9.66 -3.16
CA GLU A 70 -0.78 -9.86 -1.78
C GLU A 70 -0.48 -8.55 -1.05
N LEU A 71 0.12 -7.56 -1.73
CA LEU A 71 0.31 -6.21 -1.15
C LEU A 71 -1.03 -5.55 -0.81
N LEU A 72 -2.04 -5.69 -1.67
CA LEU A 72 -3.37 -5.15 -1.42
C LEU A 72 -4.05 -5.85 -0.23
N ALA A 73 -3.93 -7.17 -0.12
CA ALA A 73 -4.43 -7.92 1.03
C ALA A 73 -3.70 -7.54 2.33
N LEU A 74 -2.37 -7.37 2.30
CA LEU A 74 -1.59 -6.90 3.45
C LEU A 74 -2.07 -5.53 3.94
N LYS A 75 -2.32 -4.58 3.03
CA LYS A 75 -2.90 -3.28 3.38
C LYS A 75 -4.18 -3.44 4.21
N TRP A 76 -5.11 -4.27 3.76
CA TRP A 76 -6.39 -4.45 4.44
C TRP A 76 -6.26 -5.19 5.78
N LEU A 77 -5.40 -6.21 5.83
CA LEU A 77 -5.07 -6.92 7.06
C LEU A 77 -4.51 -5.96 8.11
N GLY A 78 -3.51 -5.15 7.78
CA GLY A 78 -2.91 -4.23 8.75
C GLY A 78 -3.75 -3.00 9.05
N ARG A 79 -4.73 -2.67 8.21
CA ARG A 79 -5.78 -1.69 8.54
C ARG A 79 -6.80 -2.26 9.54
N GLY A 80 -6.85 -3.58 9.70
CA GLY A 80 -7.81 -4.28 10.55
C GLY A 80 -9.15 -4.57 9.87
N ASP A 81 -9.20 -4.63 8.53
CA ASP A 81 -10.40 -5.09 7.81
C ASP A 81 -10.59 -6.61 7.92
N TYR A 82 -9.48 -7.33 8.15
CA TYR A 82 -9.42 -8.78 8.32
C TYR A 82 -8.50 -9.13 9.47
N GLU A 83 -8.72 -10.30 10.07
CA GLU A 83 -7.80 -10.93 11.02
C GLU A 83 -6.82 -11.90 10.31
N ALA A 84 -5.76 -12.32 11.01
CA ALA A 84 -4.72 -13.17 10.43
C ALA A 84 -5.23 -14.55 9.96
N ASP A 85 -6.30 -15.07 10.58
CA ASP A 85 -6.95 -16.32 10.19
C ASP A 85 -7.93 -16.15 9.00
N GLU A 86 -8.24 -14.92 8.62
CA GLU A 86 -9.05 -14.54 7.45
C GLU A 86 -8.19 -14.17 6.22
N TRP A 87 -6.89 -14.49 6.25
CA TRP A 87 -5.94 -14.15 5.17
C TRP A 87 -6.37 -14.60 3.78
N GLU A 88 -6.93 -15.81 3.65
CA GLU A 88 -7.37 -16.32 2.34
C GLU A 88 -8.61 -15.55 1.82
N ASP A 89 -9.47 -15.05 2.71
CA ASP A 89 -10.61 -14.21 2.34
C ASP A 89 -10.13 -12.81 1.90
N ALA A 90 -9.17 -12.23 2.61
CA ALA A 90 -8.52 -10.97 2.23
C ALA A 90 -7.86 -11.08 0.85
N LEU A 91 -7.19 -12.20 0.56
CA LEU A 91 -6.60 -12.47 -0.75
C LEU A 91 -7.65 -12.58 -1.86
N GLN A 92 -8.74 -13.31 -1.61
CA GLN A 92 -9.79 -13.46 -2.60
C GLN A 92 -10.44 -12.11 -2.92
N GLU A 93 -10.73 -11.30 -1.90
CA GLU A 93 -11.27 -9.96 -2.12
C GLU A 93 -10.26 -9.05 -2.84
N ALA A 94 -8.96 -9.22 -2.59
CA ALA A 94 -7.91 -8.44 -3.25
C ALA A 94 -7.80 -8.81 -4.73
N VAL A 95 -7.98 -10.09 -5.09
CA VAL A 95 -8.07 -10.53 -6.49
C VAL A 95 -9.25 -9.84 -7.20
N ASP A 96 -10.41 -9.79 -6.54
CA ASP A 96 -11.66 -9.29 -7.12
C ASP A 96 -11.64 -7.76 -7.28
N ASN A 97 -10.96 -7.04 -6.39
CA ASN A 97 -10.83 -5.58 -6.43
C ASN A 97 -9.55 -5.09 -7.12
N TRP A 98 -8.66 -5.98 -7.55
CA TRP A 98 -7.41 -5.58 -8.19
C TRP A 98 -7.67 -4.84 -9.50
N SER A 99 -7.05 -3.68 -9.64
CA SER A 99 -6.86 -2.96 -10.89
C SER A 99 -5.59 -2.12 -10.82
N PRO A 100 -5.01 -1.70 -11.96
CA PRO A 100 -3.89 -0.76 -11.96
C PRO A 100 -4.17 0.52 -11.15
N GLU A 101 -5.38 1.06 -11.26
CA GLU A 101 -5.82 2.24 -10.50
C GLU A 101 -5.92 1.95 -8.99
N MET A 102 -6.34 0.74 -8.60
CA MET A 102 -6.35 0.33 -7.19
C MET A 102 -4.94 0.28 -6.61
N MET A 103 -3.95 -0.16 -7.39
CA MET A 103 -2.55 -0.17 -6.95
C MET A 103 -1.98 1.25 -6.83
N ASP A 104 -2.36 2.16 -7.72
CA ASP A 104 -2.03 3.58 -7.58
C ASP A 104 -2.62 4.17 -6.27
N ARG A 105 -3.89 3.84 -5.95
CA ARG A 105 -4.50 4.24 -4.67
C ARG A 105 -3.84 3.62 -3.45
N LEU A 106 -3.35 2.38 -3.56
CA LEU A 106 -2.56 1.75 -2.50
C LEU A 106 -1.30 2.56 -2.20
N ILE A 107 -0.57 2.98 -3.24
CA ILE A 107 0.65 3.79 -3.10
C ILE A 107 0.34 5.14 -2.46
N ALA A 108 -0.75 5.79 -2.87
CA ALA A 108 -1.15 7.09 -2.33
C ALA A 108 -1.74 7.01 -0.91
N THR A 109 -1.99 5.82 -0.37
CA THR A 109 -2.64 5.65 0.95
C THR A 109 -1.71 6.19 2.06
N PRO A 110 -2.13 7.15 2.91
CA PRO A 110 -1.17 7.90 3.74
C PRO A 110 -0.52 7.05 4.84
N LEU A 111 -1.25 6.04 5.33
CA LEU A 111 -0.81 5.11 6.36
C LEU A 111 -0.40 3.74 5.79
N ILE A 112 -0.08 3.65 4.49
CA ILE A 112 0.25 2.35 3.88
C ILE A 112 1.49 1.72 4.53
N SER A 113 2.46 2.53 4.96
CA SER A 113 3.68 2.00 5.59
C SER A 113 3.36 1.29 6.92
N GLU A 114 2.49 1.90 7.71
CA GLU A 114 1.99 1.40 8.99
C GLU A 114 1.15 0.15 8.77
N TYR A 115 0.22 0.18 7.81
CA TYR A 115 -0.61 -0.98 7.50
C TYR A 115 0.23 -2.18 7.05
N LEU A 116 1.25 -1.99 6.22
CA LEU A 116 2.10 -3.11 5.80
C LEU A 116 2.87 -3.72 6.98
N LEU A 117 3.38 -2.92 7.91
CA LEU A 117 4.09 -3.41 9.09
C LEU A 117 3.15 -4.11 10.08
N GLU A 118 1.97 -3.55 10.33
CA GLU A 118 0.96 -4.19 11.16
C GLU A 118 0.49 -5.52 10.58
N ALA A 119 0.38 -5.63 9.26
CA ALA A 119 0.06 -6.88 8.59
C ALA A 119 1.15 -7.94 8.79
N LEU A 120 2.43 -7.55 8.69
CA LEU A 120 3.56 -8.45 8.99
C LEU A 120 3.53 -8.92 10.46
N ASN A 121 3.24 -8.02 11.39
CA ASN A 121 3.07 -8.36 12.81
C ASN A 121 1.91 -9.33 13.04
N ALA A 122 0.75 -9.09 12.43
CA ALA A 122 -0.43 -9.94 12.52
C ALA A 122 -0.15 -11.36 12.01
N LEU A 123 0.64 -11.48 10.93
CA LEU A 123 1.08 -12.76 10.37
C LEU A 123 2.23 -13.42 11.17
N GLY A 124 2.75 -12.77 12.21
CA GLY A 124 3.86 -13.27 13.02
C GLY A 124 5.20 -13.27 12.29
N ILE A 125 5.38 -12.39 11.29
CA ILE A 125 6.60 -12.27 10.51
C ILE A 125 7.53 -11.26 11.18
N GLU A 126 8.65 -11.75 11.70
CA GLU A 126 9.71 -10.91 12.27
C GLU A 126 10.31 -10.01 11.19
N HIS A 127 10.49 -8.74 11.52
CA HIS A 127 11.10 -7.74 10.66
C HIS A 127 11.87 -6.72 11.49
N GLU A 128 12.97 -6.22 10.94
CA GLU A 128 13.72 -5.10 11.49
C GLU A 128 13.60 -3.93 10.51
N GLU A 129 13.23 -2.76 11.02
CA GLU A 129 13.19 -1.50 10.25
C GLU A 129 14.58 -0.92 10.00
#